data_AF-A0AAN6E992-F1
#
_entry.id   AF-A0AAN6E992-F1
#
_cell.length_a   1.000
_cell.length_b   1.000
_cell.length_c   1.000
_cell.angle_alpha   90.00
_cell.angle_beta   90.00
_cell.angle_gamma   90.00
#
_symmetry.space_group_name_H-M   'P 1'
#
loop_
_entity.id
_entity.type
_entity.pdbx_description
1 polymer ?
#
loop_
_entity_poly.entity_id
_entity_poly.type
_entity_poly.pdbx_seq_one_letter_code
_entity_poly.pdbx_strand_id
1 'polypeptide(L)'
;MSFNSQHLDTFARDGCAVVENFLSISEVHDLRERIHELLAEFEPTEHPTVTFPTSPNSQVISDQYFFDSSIKASYFLEQHAVHEGKLTVDPSKAVNKIGHGIHIVEPLFKELTHSDR
;
A
#
# COMPACT_ATOMS: atom_id res chain seq x y z
N MET A 1 17.97 11.16 -12.43
CA MET A 1 17.87 12.23 -11.42
C MET A 1 19.06 12.08 -10.47
N SER A 2 19.50 13.12 -9.79
CA SER A 2 20.58 13.01 -8.79
C SER A 2 20.24 13.81 -7.55
N PHE A 3 20.54 13.24 -6.38
CA PHE A 3 20.38 13.94 -5.11
C PHE A 3 21.46 15.04 -5.00
N ASN A 4 21.05 16.26 -4.64
CA ASN A 4 21.97 17.37 -4.39
C ASN A 4 22.46 17.35 -2.93
N SER A 5 23.44 18.18 -2.60
CA SER A 5 24.01 18.27 -1.25
C SER A 5 22.95 18.61 -0.19
N GLN A 6 21.99 19.48 -0.51
CA GLN A 6 20.93 19.86 0.43
C GLN A 6 20.04 18.67 0.82
N HIS A 7 19.70 17.79 -0.13
CA HIS A 7 18.96 16.57 0.16
C HIS A 7 19.76 15.63 1.09
N LEU A 8 21.06 15.46 0.83
CA LEU A 8 21.94 14.61 1.63
C LEU A 8 22.13 15.14 3.05
N ASP A 9 22.35 16.44 3.21
CA ASP A 9 22.53 17.10 4.50
C ASP A 9 21.24 17.04 5.34
N THR A 10 20.08 17.23 4.69
CA THR A 10 18.77 17.13 5.34
C THR A 10 18.50 15.69 5.78
N PHE A 11 18.76 14.70 4.91
CA PHE A 11 18.61 13.30 5.26
C PHE A 11 19.52 12.89 6.43
N ALA A 12 20.77 13.33 6.43
CA ALA A 12 21.72 13.01 7.50
C ALA A 12 21.30 13.60 8.86
N ARG A 13 20.69 14.80 8.85
CA ARG A 13 20.23 15.49 10.07
C ARG A 13 18.88 14.98 10.57
N ASP A 14 17.93 14.79 9.66
CA ASP A 14 16.50 14.62 9.99
C ASP A 14 16.03 13.16 9.81
N GLY A 15 16.83 12.30 9.17
CA GLY A 15 16.47 10.92 8.83
C GLY A 15 15.53 10.78 7.63
N CYS A 16 15.15 11.89 7.00
CA CYS A 16 14.33 11.96 5.79
C CYS A 16 14.67 13.21 4.97
N ALA A 17 14.28 13.23 3.69
CA ALA A 17 14.41 14.41 2.84
C ALA A 17 13.22 14.50 1.88
N VAL A 18 12.78 15.72 1.58
CA VAL A 18 11.75 15.97 0.56
C VAL A 18 12.43 16.18 -0.79
N VAL A 19 12.02 15.39 -1.78
CA VAL A 19 12.46 15.56 -3.18
C VAL A 19 11.22 15.91 -4.00
N GLU A 20 11.09 17.18 -4.33
CA GLU A 20 9.96 17.67 -5.10
C GLU A 20 9.99 17.14 -6.53
N ASN A 21 8.81 16.87 -7.09
CA ASN A 21 8.63 16.47 -8.49
C ASN A 21 9.45 15.23 -8.89
N PHE A 22 9.69 14.30 -7.95
CA PHE A 22 10.37 13.03 -8.23
C PHE A 22 9.60 12.17 -9.25
N LEU A 23 8.28 12.14 -9.10
CA LEU A 23 7.36 11.60 -10.10
C LEU A 23 6.69 12.75 -10.85
N SER A 24 6.45 12.55 -12.14
CA SER A 24 5.60 13.42 -12.94
C SER A 24 4.13 13.29 -12.54
N ILE A 25 3.34 14.32 -12.87
CA ILE A 25 1.90 14.33 -12.59
C ILE A 25 1.18 13.17 -13.30
N SER A 26 1.59 12.82 -14.52
CA SER A 26 1.02 11.69 -15.26
C SER A 26 1.28 10.36 -14.56
N GLU A 27 2.49 10.14 -14.03
CA GLU A 27 2.80 8.90 -13.32
C GLU A 27 2.03 8.77 -12.02
N VAL A 28 1.90 9.88 -11.27
CA VAL A 28 1.06 9.90 -10.06
C VAL A 28 -0.40 9.60 -10.42
N HIS A 29 -0.89 10.13 -11.53
CA HIS A 29 -2.24 9.85 -12.03
C HIS A 29 -2.40 8.36 -12.39
N ASP A 30 -1.49 7.80 -13.18
CA ASP A 30 -1.56 6.41 -13.64
C ASP A 30 -1.50 5.42 -12.47
N LEU A 31 -0.62 5.68 -11.49
CA LEU A 31 -0.57 4.89 -10.24
C LEU A 31 -1.90 4.95 -9.49
N ARG A 32 -2.51 6.13 -9.38
CA ARG A 32 -3.77 6.31 -8.67
C ARG A 32 -4.92 5.59 -9.37
N GLU A 33 -5.03 5.72 -10.68
CA GLU A 33 -6.06 5.01 -11.45
C GLU A 33 -5.88 3.50 -11.34
N ARG A 34 -4.63 3.00 -11.38
CA ARG A 34 -4.39 1.56 -11.19
C ARG A 34 -4.83 1.06 -9.81
N ILE A 35 -4.64 1.85 -8.75
CA ILE A 35 -5.17 1.51 -7.43
C ILE A 35 -6.71 1.50 -7.42
N HIS A 36 -7.37 2.45 -8.08
CA HIS A 36 -8.83 2.45 -8.18
C HIS A 36 -9.38 1.20 -8.90
N GLU A 37 -8.70 0.76 -9.96
CA GLU A 37 -9.03 -0.50 -10.65
C GLU A 37 -8.89 -1.71 -9.70
N LEU A 38 -7.75 -1.82 -9.01
CA LEU A 38 -7.53 -2.90 -8.04
C LEU A 38 -8.58 -2.91 -6.92
N LEU A 39 -8.97 -1.73 -6.42
CA LEU A 39 -10.03 -1.60 -5.41
C LEU A 39 -11.42 -1.98 -5.96
N ALA A 40 -11.68 -1.75 -7.25
CA ALA A 40 -12.92 -2.17 -7.89
C ALA A 40 -12.96 -3.68 -8.16
N GLU A 41 -11.80 -4.31 -8.35
CA GLU A 41 -11.62 -5.76 -8.50
C GLU A 41 -11.60 -6.51 -7.15
N PHE A 42 -11.57 -5.79 -6.02
CA PHE A 42 -11.47 -6.39 -4.69
C PHE A 42 -12.78 -7.07 -4.27
N GLU A 43 -12.75 -8.41 -4.24
CA GLU A 43 -13.87 -9.25 -3.78
C GLU A 43 -13.70 -9.69 -2.31
N PRO A 44 -14.52 -9.18 -1.37
CA PRO A 44 -14.33 -9.43 0.06
C PRO A 44 -14.80 -10.81 0.52
N THR A 45 -15.57 -11.55 -0.27
CA THR A 45 -16.16 -12.84 0.15
C THR A 45 -15.12 -13.94 0.37
N GLU A 46 -14.01 -13.90 -0.38
CA GLU A 46 -12.88 -14.83 -0.24
C GLU A 46 -11.79 -14.27 0.71
N HIS A 47 -11.98 -13.06 1.23
CA HIS A 47 -11.00 -12.36 2.03
C HIS A 47 -11.16 -12.70 3.53
N PRO A 48 -10.07 -12.98 4.27
CA PRO A 48 -10.14 -13.34 5.70
C PRO A 48 -10.53 -12.17 6.63
N THR A 49 -11.05 -11.06 6.10
CA THR A 49 -11.36 -9.81 6.83
C THR A 49 -10.21 -9.31 7.71
N VAL A 50 -8.98 -9.49 7.23
CA VAL A 50 -7.78 -9.11 7.97
C VAL A 50 -7.73 -7.60 8.12
N THR A 51 -7.69 -7.17 9.37
CA THR A 51 -7.48 -5.77 9.73
C THR A 51 -6.04 -5.58 10.18
N PHE A 52 -5.51 -4.37 9.99
CA PHE A 52 -4.20 -4.01 10.51
C PHE A 52 -4.37 -3.19 11.79
N PRO A 53 -4.28 -3.79 12.99
CA PRO A 53 -4.41 -3.03 14.20
C PRO A 53 -3.26 -2.06 14.41
N THR A 54 -3.60 -0.83 14.79
CA THR A 54 -2.62 0.17 15.23
C THR A 54 -2.30 0.08 16.73
N SER A 55 -3.04 -0.75 17.48
CA SER A 55 -2.84 -0.96 18.91
C SER A 55 -2.00 -2.21 19.20
N PRO A 56 -1.00 -2.14 20.08
CA PRO A 56 -0.08 -3.24 20.37
C PRO A 56 -0.73 -4.49 21.01
N ASN A 57 -1.97 -4.37 21.49
CA ASN A 57 -2.71 -5.46 22.15
C ASN A 57 -3.72 -6.17 21.25
N SER A 58 -3.82 -5.78 19.98
CA SER A 58 -4.76 -6.39 19.05
C SER A 58 -4.10 -7.55 18.32
N GLN A 59 -4.67 -8.75 18.44
CA GLN A 59 -4.22 -9.91 17.68
C GLN A 59 -4.49 -9.67 16.19
N VAL A 60 -3.45 -9.84 15.36
CA VAL A 60 -3.62 -9.92 13.90
C VAL A 60 -4.36 -11.24 13.64
N ILE A 61 -5.61 -11.15 13.18
CA ILE A 61 -6.50 -12.32 13.05
C ILE A 61 -6.07 -13.29 11.93
N SER A 62 -5.01 -13.03 11.16
CA SER A 62 -4.32 -14.12 10.44
C SER A 62 -2.85 -13.81 10.13
N ASP A 63 -1.97 -14.41 10.91
CA ASP A 63 -0.53 -14.39 10.65
C ASP A 63 -0.19 -14.94 9.26
N GLN A 64 -0.86 -16.01 8.82
CA GLN A 64 -0.55 -16.64 7.53
C GLN A 64 -0.87 -15.75 6.31
N TYR A 65 -2.03 -15.09 6.28
CA TYR A 65 -2.36 -14.16 5.18
C TYR A 65 -1.35 -13.02 5.12
N PHE A 66 -0.97 -12.48 6.28
CA PHE A 66 0.05 -11.45 6.38
C PHE A 66 1.42 -11.95 5.91
N PHE A 67 1.89 -13.12 6.34
CA PHE A 67 3.17 -13.70 5.89
C PHE A 67 3.18 -13.98 4.37
N ASP A 68 2.08 -14.54 3.85
CA ASP A 68 1.94 -14.85 2.42
C ASP A 68 1.81 -13.59 1.55
N SER A 69 1.46 -12.44 2.14
CA SER A 69 1.34 -11.17 1.41
C SER A 69 2.68 -10.61 0.93
N SER A 70 3.81 -11.14 1.41
CA SER A 70 5.16 -10.65 1.10
C SER A 70 5.48 -10.65 -0.39
N ILE A 71 4.85 -11.54 -1.16
CA ILE A 71 5.02 -11.69 -2.61
C ILE A 71 3.71 -11.55 -3.40
N LYS A 72 2.69 -10.91 -2.80
CA LYS A 72 1.35 -10.71 -3.42
C LYS A 72 0.90 -9.25 -3.30
N ALA A 73 -0.11 -8.89 -4.07
CA ALA A 73 -0.94 -7.70 -3.83
C ALA A 73 -2.13 -8.11 -2.95
N SER A 74 -1.93 -8.08 -1.64
CA SER A 74 -2.94 -8.40 -0.62
C SER A 74 -3.58 -7.14 -0.08
N TYR A 75 -4.85 -7.25 0.31
CA TYR A 75 -5.65 -6.14 0.82
C TYR A 75 -5.69 -6.21 2.34
N PHE A 76 -5.54 -5.07 3.01
CA PHE A 76 -5.64 -4.98 4.46
C PHE A 76 -6.70 -3.95 4.80
N LEU A 77 -7.65 -4.33 5.65
CA LEU A 77 -8.85 -3.55 5.90
C LEU A 77 -8.69 -2.62 7.10
N GLU A 78 -9.42 -1.51 7.06
CA GLU A 78 -9.62 -0.63 8.21
C GLU A 78 -10.31 -1.37 9.35
N GLN A 79 -9.83 -1.17 10.58
CA GLN A 79 -10.44 -1.83 11.75
C GLN A 79 -11.91 -1.48 11.92
N HIS A 80 -12.27 -0.22 11.65
CA HIS A 80 -13.63 0.28 11.79
C HIS A 80 -14.56 -0.12 10.64
N ALA A 81 -14.00 -0.65 9.54
CA ALA A 81 -14.77 -1.15 8.41
C ALA A 81 -15.25 -2.60 8.61
N VAL A 82 -14.80 -3.28 9.67
CA VAL A 82 -15.15 -4.68 9.98
C VAL A 82 -15.85 -4.76 11.34
N HIS A 83 -17.04 -5.38 11.36
CA HIS A 83 -17.77 -5.68 12.58
C HIS A 83 -18.22 -7.15 12.56
N GLU A 84 -17.88 -7.90 13.61
CA GLU A 84 -18.18 -9.35 13.72
C GLU A 84 -17.79 -10.16 12.47
N GLY A 85 -16.64 -9.83 11.86
CA GLY A 85 -16.14 -10.51 10.65
C GLY A 85 -16.89 -10.16 9.36
N LYS A 86 -17.66 -9.07 9.35
CA LYS A 86 -18.37 -8.57 8.17
C LYS A 86 -18.04 -7.12 7.89
N LEU A 87 -18.02 -6.76 6.61
CA LEU A 87 -17.86 -5.36 6.21
C LEU A 87 -19.09 -4.53 6.58
N THR A 88 -18.84 -3.34 7.11
CA THR A 88 -19.88 -2.33 7.42
C THR A 88 -19.97 -1.21 6.40
N VAL A 89 -19.03 -1.18 5.46
CA VAL A 89 -18.92 -0.19 4.37
C VAL A 89 -18.68 -0.90 3.05
N ASP A 90 -18.72 -0.13 1.96
CA ASP A 90 -18.36 -0.63 0.64
C ASP A 90 -16.94 -1.23 0.62
N PRO A 91 -16.70 -2.39 -0.01
CA PRO A 91 -15.39 -3.05 -0.02
C PRO A 91 -14.25 -2.16 -0.52
N SER A 92 -14.50 -1.36 -1.56
CA SER A 92 -13.49 -0.44 -2.11
C SER A 92 -13.09 0.67 -1.12
N LYS A 93 -13.96 0.97 -0.15
CA LYS A 93 -13.74 1.96 0.92
C LYS A 93 -13.26 1.35 2.22
N ALA A 94 -13.22 0.02 2.32
CA ALA A 94 -12.79 -0.69 3.51
C ALA A 94 -11.27 -0.89 3.57
N VAL A 95 -10.56 -0.73 2.45
CA VAL A 95 -9.13 -1.02 2.35
C VAL A 95 -8.29 0.11 2.96
N ASN A 96 -7.48 -0.21 3.97
CA ASN A 96 -6.48 0.66 4.58
C ASN A 96 -5.20 0.72 3.72
N LYS A 97 -4.72 -0.43 3.24
CA LYS A 97 -3.53 -0.55 2.38
C LYS A 97 -3.59 -1.78 1.48
N ILE A 98 -2.85 -1.73 0.38
CA ILE A 98 -2.53 -2.87 -0.47
C ILE A 98 -1.02 -3.14 -0.36
N GLY A 99 -0.63 -4.38 -0.09
CA GLY A 99 0.77 -4.76 0.11
C GLY A 99 0.99 -6.27 0.09
N HIS A 100 2.20 -6.78 0.20
CA HIS A 100 3.47 -6.04 0.25
C HIS A 100 4.30 -6.22 -1.03
N GLY A 101 3.92 -7.16 -1.88
CA GLY A 101 4.60 -7.47 -3.14
C GLY A 101 4.11 -6.66 -4.35
N ILE A 102 3.41 -5.53 -4.17
CA ILE A 102 2.84 -4.76 -5.29
C ILE A 102 3.90 -4.36 -6.32
N HIS A 103 5.11 -4.02 -5.87
CA HIS A 103 6.27 -3.71 -6.70
C HIS A 103 6.84 -4.92 -7.48
N ILE A 104 6.37 -6.13 -7.19
CA ILE A 104 6.81 -7.38 -7.84
C ILE A 104 5.77 -7.84 -8.86
N VAL A 105 4.49 -7.77 -8.48
CA VAL A 105 3.38 -8.41 -9.20
C VAL A 105 2.58 -7.44 -10.07
N GLU A 106 2.47 -6.16 -9.69
CA GLU A 106 1.75 -5.17 -10.51
C GLU A 106 2.70 -4.52 -11.53
N PRO A 107 2.43 -4.65 -12.84
CA PRO A 107 3.36 -4.20 -13.88
C PRO A 107 3.76 -2.73 -13.77
N LEU A 108 2.79 -1.83 -13.55
CA LEU A 108 3.02 -0.39 -13.46
C LEU A 108 3.90 -0.03 -12.24
N PHE A 109 3.58 -0.62 -11.08
CA PHE A 109 4.36 -0.40 -9.85
C PHE A 109 5.77 -0.97 -9.96
N LYS A 110 5.91 -2.14 -10.60
CA LYS A 110 7.19 -2.78 -10.85
C LYS A 110 8.07 -1.94 -11.76
N GLU A 111 7.55 -1.52 -12.90
CA GLU A 111 8.29 -0.69 -13.87
C GLU A 111 8.77 0.61 -13.21
N LEU A 112 7.89 1.28 -12.48
CA LEU A 112 8.25 2.54 -11.82
C LEU A 112 9.29 2.35 -10.72
N THR A 113 9.13 1.31 -9.88
CA THR A 113 10.06 1.01 -8.77
C THR A 113 11.47 0.68 -9.26
N HIS A 114 11.58 0.04 -10.43
CA HIS A 114 12.86 -0.37 -11.02
C HIS A 114 13.38 0.58 -12.09
N SER A 115 12.84 1.80 -12.18
CA SER A 115 13.27 2.77 -13.18
C SER A 115 14.63 3.39 -12.85
N ASP A 116 15.40 3.77 -13.87
CA ASP A 116 16.77 4.33 -13.75
C ASP A 116 16.79 5.82 -13.29
N ARG A 117 15.78 6.25 -12.54
CA ARG A 117 15.62 7.65 -12.13
C ARG A 117 16.53 8.02 -10.98
#